data_AF-A0A1Q7JBG5-F1
#
_entry.id   AF-A0A1Q7JBG5-F1
#
_cell.length_a   1.000
_cell.length_b   1.000
_cell.length_c   1.000
_cell.angle_alpha   90.00
_cell.angle_beta   90.00
_cell.angle_gamma   90.00
#
_symmetry.space_group_name_H-M   'P 1'
#
loop_
_entity.id
_entity.type
_entity.pdbx_description
1 polymer ?
#
loop_
_entity_poly.entity_id
_entity_poly.type
_entity_poly.pdbx_seq_one_letter_code
_entity_poly.pdbx_strand_id
1 'polypeptide(L)'
;MKGPAEPKPSSFEAVFAAYVVVATFVLGYGYWRLATRQNEQDVKIEQLRQEQQAALSRLRQEADDKRAADDFEIQVISLASPHLWKLTQSGREAATSQRIVAAAAGLLSSKGRPALAQMVEKIRAESDPIARSEPRAAVEEPAASIAAPSAWLVLLATLPGVDLKLAEGVANEKLRAAKDLGTAPVVSIYKTRLKGRYVVVLGQPAARSAALAAAAEARRRNLSADAFAEPDDGWELIGTAPFPTDIRSASSH
;
A
#
# COMPACT_ATOMS: atom_id res chain seq x y z
N MET A 1 24.06 73.56 60.66
CA MET A 1 23.63 72.18 60.33
C MET A 1 23.08 72.18 58.92
N LYS A 2 23.55 71.24 58.09
CA LYS A 2 23.14 71.01 56.69
C LYS A 2 21.64 70.68 56.62
N GLY A 3 20.96 71.25 55.62
CA GLY A 3 19.91 70.55 54.88
C GLY A 3 20.26 70.68 53.39
N PRO A 4 20.56 69.61 52.65
CA PRO A 4 20.82 69.73 51.22
C PRO A 4 19.51 70.05 50.51
N ALA A 5 19.52 71.11 49.70
CA ALA A 5 18.43 71.43 48.79
C ALA A 5 18.27 70.27 47.79
N GLU A 6 17.07 69.69 47.72
CA GLU A 6 16.74 68.70 46.71
C GLU A 6 16.89 69.35 45.32
N PRO A 7 17.77 68.82 44.44
CA PRO A 7 17.88 69.35 43.09
C PRO A 7 16.61 69.00 42.31
N LYS A 8 15.86 70.02 41.88
CA LYS A 8 14.75 69.84 40.93
C LYS A 8 15.34 69.30 39.62
N PRO A 9 14.85 68.15 39.11
CA PRO A 9 15.38 67.59 37.88
C PRO A 9 15.16 68.54 36.72
N SER A 10 16.18 68.68 35.88
CA SER A 10 16.10 69.47 34.65
C SER A 10 15.00 68.90 33.76
N SER A 11 14.24 69.75 33.07
CA SER A 11 13.21 69.31 32.10
C SER A 11 13.75 68.34 31.05
N PHE A 12 15.05 68.42 30.74
CA PHE A 12 15.75 67.49 29.88
C PHE A 12 15.93 66.10 30.51
N GLU A 13 16.30 66.02 31.78
CA GLU A 13 16.42 64.75 32.52
C GLU A 13 15.07 64.07 32.67
N ALA A 14 14.00 64.84 32.87
CA ALA A 14 12.63 64.32 32.92
C ALA A 14 12.18 63.71 31.59
N VAL A 15 12.56 64.30 30.45
CA VAL A 15 12.27 63.76 29.12
C VAL A 15 13.06 62.47 28.84
N PHE A 16 14.34 62.42 29.22
CA PHE A 16 15.14 61.20 29.10
C PHE A 16 14.61 60.08 30.01
N ALA A 17 14.27 60.39 31.25
CA ALA A 17 13.66 59.41 32.16
C ALA A 17 12.33 58.87 31.61
N ALA A 18 11.47 59.76 31.07
CA ALA A 18 10.22 59.34 30.43
C ALA A 18 10.47 58.44 29.20
N TYR A 19 11.45 58.79 28.36
CA TYR A 19 11.83 57.98 27.19
C TYR A 19 12.35 56.60 27.59
N VAL A 20 13.21 56.51 28.61
CA VAL A 20 13.74 55.24 29.12
C VAL A 20 12.60 54.36 29.64
N VAL A 21 11.67 54.90 30.42
CA VAL A 21 10.51 54.15 30.91
C VAL A 21 9.66 53.61 29.76
N VAL A 22 9.35 54.44 28.76
CA VAL A 22 8.56 54.03 27.59
C VAL A 22 9.31 52.97 26.75
N ALA A 23 10.61 53.17 26.50
CA ALA A 23 11.43 52.22 25.75
C ALA A 23 11.49 50.85 26.43
N THR A 24 11.64 50.84 27.77
CA THR A 24 11.69 49.60 28.56
C THR A 24 10.33 48.88 28.53
N PHE A 25 9.23 49.63 28.59
CA PHE A 25 7.88 49.08 28.50
C PHE A 25 7.59 48.49 27.10
N VAL A 26 8.00 49.16 26.03
CA VAL A 26 7.84 48.66 24.65
C VAL A 26 8.64 47.37 24.42
N LEU A 27 9.89 47.32 24.90
CA LEU A 27 10.72 46.13 24.81
C LEU A 27 10.13 44.97 25.63
N GLY A 28 9.70 45.24 26.87
CA GLY A 28 9.06 44.25 27.73
C GLY A 28 7.74 43.72 27.15
N TYR A 29 6.91 44.59 26.59
CA TYR A 29 5.66 44.20 25.92
C TYR A 29 5.92 43.37 24.65
N GLY A 30 6.93 43.74 23.86
CA GLY A 30 7.37 42.96 22.70
C GLY A 30 7.81 41.55 23.09
N TYR A 31 8.61 41.43 24.15
CA TYR A 31 9.07 40.14 24.67
C TYR A 31 7.92 39.30 25.22
N TRP A 32 7.00 39.89 25.99
CA TRP A 32 5.82 39.21 26.52
C TRP A 32 4.90 38.71 25.40
N ARG A 33 4.67 39.52 24.37
CA ARG A 33 3.84 39.14 23.21
C ARG A 33 4.48 38.03 22.38
N LEU A 34 5.81 38.00 22.29
CA LEU A 34 6.54 36.94 21.60
C LEU A 34 6.46 35.62 22.40
N ALA A 35 6.71 35.68 23.71
CA ALA A 35 6.66 34.51 24.59
C ALA A 35 5.27 33.88 24.66
N THR A 36 4.21 34.70 24.70
CA THR A 36 2.82 34.19 24.66
C THR A 36 2.51 33.48 23.34
N ARG A 37 2.95 34.03 22.20
CA ARG A 37 2.79 33.37 20.89
C ARG A 37 3.57 32.07 20.78
N GLN A 38 4.78 32.01 21.33
CA GLN A 38 5.59 30.78 21.34
C GLN A 38 4.93 29.70 22.21
N ASN A 39 4.48 30.04 23.42
CA ASN A 39 3.75 29.10 24.27
C ASN A 39 2.47 28.58 23.61
N GLU A 40 1.69 29.44 22.95
CA GLU A 40 0.49 29.00 22.22
C GLU A 40 0.80 28.04 21.08
N GLN A 41 1.94 28.21 20.40
CA GLN A 41 2.38 27.30 19.34
C GLN A 41 2.88 25.97 19.92
N ASP A 42 3.67 26.01 20.97
CA ASP A 42 4.20 24.81 21.63
C ASP A 42 3.07 23.94 22.20
N VAL A 43 2.07 24.56 22.83
CA VAL A 43 0.88 23.84 23.33
C VAL A 43 0.13 23.15 22.18
N LYS A 44 -0.02 23.80 21.01
CA LYS A 44 -0.65 23.19 19.84
C LYS A 44 0.17 22.03 19.28
N ILE A 45 1.49 22.16 19.25
CA ILE A 45 2.39 21.10 18.80
C ILE A 45 2.33 19.90 19.76
N GLU A 46 2.32 20.14 21.06
CA GLU A 46 2.18 19.09 22.07
C GLU A 46 0.82 18.38 21.97
N GLN A 47 -0.27 19.12 21.78
CA GLN A 47 -1.60 18.55 21.55
C GLN A 47 -1.63 17.66 20.29
N LEU A 48 -1.14 18.16 19.16
CA LEU A 48 -1.05 17.38 17.92
C LEU A 48 -0.20 16.12 18.10
N ARG A 49 0.92 16.23 18.84
CA ARG A 49 1.78 15.09 19.14
C ARG A 49 1.06 14.05 20.01
N GLN A 50 0.32 14.48 21.03
CA GLN A 50 -0.46 13.58 21.88
C GLN A 50 -1.58 12.89 21.08
N GLU A 51 -2.27 13.62 20.21
CA GLU A 51 -3.30 13.05 19.32
C GLU A 51 -2.71 12.02 18.35
N GLN A 52 -1.56 12.33 17.73
CA GLN A 52 -0.86 11.38 16.87
C GLN A 52 -0.41 10.13 17.63
N GLN A 53 0.15 10.31 18.84
CA GLN A 53 0.55 9.18 19.68
C GLN A 53 -0.64 8.31 20.10
N ALA A 54 -1.78 8.93 20.43
CA ALA A 54 -3.02 8.22 20.74
C ALA A 54 -3.61 7.50 19.52
N ALA A 55 -3.52 8.10 18.34
CA ALA A 55 -3.94 7.45 17.10
C ALA A 55 -3.05 6.24 16.77
N LEU A 56 -1.73 6.37 16.92
CA LEU A 56 -0.78 5.29 16.70
C LEU A 56 -0.96 4.14 17.71
N SER A 57 -1.21 4.44 18.98
CA SER A 57 -1.46 3.39 19.98
C SER A 57 -2.74 2.62 19.69
N ARG A 58 -3.82 3.30 19.27
CA ARG A 58 -5.07 2.65 18.83
C ARG A 58 -4.85 1.75 17.62
N LEU A 59 -4.15 2.23 16.59
CA LEU A 59 -3.83 1.42 15.40
C LEU A 59 -2.98 0.21 15.74
N ARG A 60 -2.00 0.36 16.64
CA ARG A 60 -1.17 -0.75 17.11
C ARG A 60 -2.00 -1.78 17.85
N GLN A 61 -2.87 -1.35 18.76
CA GLN A 61 -3.76 -2.24 19.48
C GLN A 61 -4.70 -2.99 18.53
N GLU A 62 -5.30 -2.31 17.56
CA GLU A 62 -6.17 -2.96 16.56
C GLU A 62 -5.39 -3.99 15.71
N ALA A 63 -4.14 -3.69 15.36
CA ALA A 63 -3.29 -4.64 14.63
C ALA A 63 -2.91 -5.85 15.50
N ASP A 64 -2.61 -5.65 16.77
CA ASP A 64 -2.27 -6.72 17.71
C ASP A 64 -3.51 -7.58 18.01
N ASP A 65 -4.71 -6.99 18.13
CA ASP A 65 -5.98 -7.71 18.28
C ASP A 65 -6.29 -8.57 17.04
N LYS A 66 -6.04 -8.03 15.84
CA LYS A 66 -6.18 -8.79 14.57
C LYS A 66 -5.20 -9.96 14.51
N ARG A 67 -3.94 -9.75 14.88
CA ARG A 67 -2.93 -10.82 14.94
C ARG A 67 -3.33 -11.90 15.95
N ALA A 68 -3.81 -11.51 17.13
CA ALA A 68 -4.27 -12.47 18.14
C ALA A 68 -5.47 -13.30 17.64
N ALA A 69 -6.38 -12.71 16.87
CA ALA A 69 -7.47 -13.42 16.23
C ALA A 69 -6.99 -14.38 15.13
N ASP A 70 -6.00 -13.97 14.34
CA ASP A 70 -5.34 -14.81 13.33
C ASP A 70 -4.62 -16.01 13.95
N ASP A 71 -3.82 -15.77 14.99
CA ASP A 71 -3.12 -16.83 15.72
C ASP A 71 -4.11 -17.81 16.35
N PHE A 72 -5.23 -17.31 16.89
CA PHE A 72 -6.30 -18.16 17.42
C PHE A 72 -6.92 -19.04 16.32
N GLU A 73 -7.21 -18.49 15.15
CA GLU A 73 -7.73 -19.28 14.03
C GLU A 73 -6.74 -20.37 13.61
N ILE A 74 -5.46 -20.02 13.46
CA ILE A 74 -4.41 -20.97 13.06
C ILE A 74 -4.29 -22.10 14.09
N GLN A 75 -4.33 -21.80 15.39
CA GLN A 75 -4.29 -22.82 16.44
C GLN A 75 -5.49 -23.77 16.38
N VAL A 76 -6.70 -23.24 16.19
CA VAL A 76 -7.92 -24.06 16.10
C VAL A 76 -7.89 -24.92 14.84
N ILE A 77 -7.49 -24.38 13.69
CA ILE A 77 -7.35 -25.14 12.45
C ILE A 77 -6.27 -26.21 12.60
N SER A 78 -5.12 -25.90 13.22
CA SER A 78 -4.05 -26.86 13.44
C SER A 78 -4.50 -28.02 14.34
N LEU A 79 -5.35 -27.75 15.34
CA LEU A 79 -5.91 -28.79 16.20
C LEU A 79 -6.93 -29.66 15.44
N ALA A 80 -7.70 -29.06 14.53
CA ALA A 80 -8.72 -29.77 13.74
C ALA A 80 -8.15 -30.50 12.51
N SER A 81 -7.00 -30.07 11.98
CA SER A 81 -6.42 -30.59 10.73
C SER A 81 -6.22 -32.12 10.70
N PRO A 82 -5.70 -32.76 11.76
CA PRO A 82 -5.54 -34.22 11.78
C PRO A 82 -6.88 -34.99 11.66
N HIS A 83 -7.99 -34.33 12.01
CA HIS A 83 -9.33 -34.91 11.98
C HIS A 83 -10.06 -34.71 10.64
N LEU A 84 -9.57 -33.81 9.77
CA LEU A 84 -10.21 -33.51 8.47
C LEU A 84 -10.17 -34.72 7.53
N TRP A 85 -9.07 -35.46 7.51
CA TRP A 85 -8.95 -36.66 6.67
C TRP A 85 -9.94 -37.76 7.08
N LYS A 86 -10.26 -37.86 8.38
CA LYS A 86 -11.21 -38.85 8.90
C LYS A 86 -12.67 -38.51 8.60
N LEU A 87 -12.96 -37.34 8.00
CA LEU A 87 -14.32 -36.96 7.61
C LEU A 87 -14.86 -37.78 6.44
N THR A 88 -13.98 -38.31 5.59
CA THR A 88 -14.33 -39.13 4.41
C THR A 88 -14.52 -40.61 4.76
N GLN A 89 -14.25 -40.99 6.01
CA GLN A 89 -14.30 -42.38 6.49
C GLN A 89 -15.59 -42.67 7.25
N SER A 90 -15.97 -43.94 7.29
CA SER A 90 -17.08 -44.43 8.12
C SER A 90 -16.56 -45.15 9.36
N GLY A 91 -17.23 -44.93 10.51
CA GLY A 91 -16.88 -45.60 11.77
C GLY A 91 -16.94 -44.70 13.00
N ARG A 92 -16.70 -45.30 14.17
CA ARG A 92 -16.78 -44.60 15.47
C ARG A 92 -15.73 -43.49 15.62
N GLU A 93 -14.53 -43.71 15.09
CA GLU A 93 -13.47 -42.70 15.10
C GLU A 93 -13.73 -41.53 14.15
N ALA A 94 -14.36 -41.80 13.00
CA ALA A 94 -14.79 -40.78 12.05
C ALA A 94 -15.89 -39.90 12.67
N ALA A 95 -16.87 -40.50 13.36
CA ALA A 95 -17.91 -39.75 14.07
C ALA A 95 -17.35 -38.84 15.17
N THR A 96 -16.35 -39.30 15.93
CA THR A 96 -15.66 -38.46 16.93
C THR A 96 -14.89 -37.31 16.25
N SER A 97 -14.18 -37.61 15.16
CA SER A 97 -13.44 -36.61 14.39
C SER A 97 -14.36 -35.55 13.76
N GLN A 98 -15.52 -35.97 13.25
CA GLN A 98 -16.57 -35.08 12.75
C GLN A 98 -17.09 -34.14 13.84
N ARG A 99 -17.27 -34.61 15.08
CA ARG A 99 -17.70 -33.78 16.22
C ARG A 99 -16.63 -32.75 16.60
N ILE A 100 -15.36 -33.15 16.64
CA ILE A 100 -14.24 -32.25 16.96
C ILE A 100 -14.15 -31.13 15.91
N VAL A 101 -14.20 -31.50 14.64
CA VAL A 101 -14.13 -30.55 13.53
C VAL A 101 -15.38 -29.65 13.49
N ALA A 102 -16.58 -30.18 13.73
CA ALA A 102 -17.80 -29.37 13.81
C ALA A 102 -17.77 -28.39 14.98
N ALA A 103 -17.24 -28.78 16.14
CA ALA A 103 -17.06 -27.89 17.28
C ALA A 103 -16.04 -26.77 16.98
N ALA A 104 -14.90 -27.12 16.36
CA ALA A 104 -13.91 -26.14 15.92
C ALA A 104 -14.49 -25.17 14.87
N ALA A 105 -15.24 -25.68 13.90
CA ALA A 105 -15.92 -24.88 12.88
C ALA A 105 -16.98 -23.94 13.49
N GLY A 106 -17.78 -24.44 14.44
CA GLY A 106 -18.75 -23.63 15.18
C GLY A 106 -18.10 -22.53 16.02
N LEU A 107 -16.96 -22.84 16.66
CA LEU A 107 -16.18 -21.87 17.45
C LEU A 107 -15.58 -20.76 16.58
N LEU A 108 -15.07 -21.08 15.39
CA LEU A 108 -14.54 -20.08 14.45
C LEU A 108 -15.68 -19.29 13.80
N SER A 109 -16.78 -19.95 13.43
CA SER A 109 -17.93 -19.28 12.80
C SER A 109 -18.61 -18.30 13.75
N SER A 110 -18.70 -18.59 15.06
CA SER A 110 -19.25 -17.64 16.04
C SER A 110 -18.39 -16.39 16.21
N LYS A 111 -17.10 -16.48 15.85
CA LYS A 111 -16.17 -15.33 15.77
C LYS A 111 -16.12 -14.69 14.37
N GLY A 112 -17.04 -15.05 13.47
CA GLY A 112 -17.12 -14.49 12.11
C GLY A 112 -16.13 -15.11 11.11
N ARG A 113 -15.56 -16.28 11.40
CA ARG A 113 -14.59 -16.98 10.54
C ARG A 113 -15.13 -18.31 10.02
N PRO A 114 -15.88 -18.32 8.90
CA PRO A 114 -16.55 -19.52 8.41
C PRO A 114 -15.65 -20.43 7.54
N ALA A 115 -14.37 -20.12 7.35
CA ALA A 115 -13.50 -20.83 6.42
C ALA A 115 -13.39 -22.34 6.71
N LEU A 116 -13.24 -22.72 7.98
CA LEU A 116 -13.21 -24.13 8.38
C LEU A 116 -14.55 -24.82 8.11
N ALA A 117 -15.68 -24.16 8.38
CA ALA A 117 -17.01 -24.71 8.09
C ALA A 117 -17.21 -24.95 6.59
N GLN A 118 -16.80 -23.99 5.75
CA GLN A 118 -16.86 -24.13 4.29
C GLN A 118 -15.97 -25.26 3.77
N MET A 119 -14.79 -25.44 4.36
CA MET A 119 -13.88 -26.54 4.00
C MET A 119 -14.47 -27.90 4.36
N VAL A 120 -15.12 -28.02 5.53
CA VAL A 120 -15.78 -29.26 5.97
C VAL A 120 -16.92 -29.64 5.02
N GLU A 121 -17.74 -28.68 4.63
CA GLU A 121 -18.83 -28.90 3.67
C GLU A 121 -18.29 -29.32 2.31
N LYS A 122 -17.19 -28.72 1.83
CA LYS A 122 -16.54 -29.16 0.58
C LYS A 122 -16.01 -30.59 0.65
N ILE A 123 -15.33 -30.97 1.73
CA ILE A 123 -14.80 -32.32 1.91
C ILE A 123 -15.94 -33.35 1.94
N ARG A 124 -17.07 -33.01 2.58
CA ARG A 124 -18.25 -33.88 2.58
C ARG A 124 -18.89 -34.00 1.19
N ALA A 125 -19.09 -32.89 0.50
CA ALA A 125 -19.65 -32.88 -0.85
C ALA A 125 -18.79 -33.66 -1.85
N GLU A 126 -17.46 -33.65 -1.68
CA GLU A 126 -16.53 -34.45 -2.50
C GLU A 126 -16.52 -35.94 -2.13
N SER A 127 -17.01 -36.30 -0.93
CA SER A 127 -17.08 -37.67 -0.44
C SER A 127 -18.39 -38.39 -0.76
N ASP A 128 -19.42 -37.68 -1.23
CA ASP A 128 -20.65 -38.30 -1.72
C ASP A 128 -20.36 -39.06 -3.03
N PRO A 129 -20.67 -40.37 -3.12
CA PRO A 129 -20.31 -41.17 -4.27
C PRO A 129 -21.34 -40.97 -5.38
N ILE A 130 -21.14 -40.01 -6.28
CA ILE A 130 -21.60 -40.09 -7.67
C ILE A 130 -20.67 -39.23 -8.55
N ALA A 131 -20.22 -39.87 -9.64
CA ALA A 131 -19.56 -39.32 -10.81
C ALA A 131 -18.12 -38.78 -10.60
N ARG A 132 -17.16 -39.70 -10.81
CA ARG A 132 -15.93 -39.36 -11.54
C ARG A 132 -16.34 -38.54 -12.78
N SER A 133 -16.18 -37.23 -12.70
CA SER A 133 -16.21 -36.41 -13.90
C SER A 133 -14.84 -36.57 -14.55
N GLU A 134 -14.83 -37.36 -15.62
CA GLU A 134 -13.80 -37.32 -16.66
C GLU A 134 -13.50 -35.86 -17.05
N PRO A 135 -12.28 -35.55 -17.51
CA PRO A 135 -11.94 -34.23 -18.02
C PRO A 135 -12.74 -34.00 -19.30
N ARG A 136 -13.94 -33.42 -19.16
CA ARG A 136 -14.76 -33.02 -20.30
C ARG A 136 -14.11 -31.77 -20.90
N ALA A 137 -13.33 -32.01 -21.95
CA ALA A 137 -13.07 -31.03 -22.99
C ALA A 137 -14.43 -30.55 -23.53
N ALA A 138 -14.97 -29.51 -22.92
CA ALA A 138 -16.07 -28.73 -23.47
C ALA A 138 -15.47 -27.35 -23.77
N VAL A 139 -15.11 -27.18 -25.04
CA VAL A 139 -15.05 -25.87 -25.67
C VAL A 139 -16.46 -25.30 -25.58
N GLU A 140 -16.72 -24.51 -24.55
CA GLU A 140 -17.87 -23.63 -24.46
C GLU A 140 -17.35 -22.23 -24.76
N GLU A 141 -17.58 -21.74 -25.98
CA GLU A 141 -17.60 -20.31 -26.24
C GLU A 141 -18.63 -19.67 -25.29
N PRO A 142 -18.26 -18.69 -24.45
CA PRO A 142 -19.25 -17.82 -23.88
C PRO A 142 -19.47 -16.67 -24.87
N ALA A 143 -20.72 -16.59 -25.29
CA ALA A 143 -21.34 -15.41 -25.87
C ALA A 143 -20.88 -14.12 -25.17
N ALA A 144 -20.72 -13.07 -25.98
CA ALA A 144 -20.46 -11.71 -25.54
C ALA A 144 -21.37 -11.31 -24.36
N SER A 145 -20.76 -11.13 -23.19
CA SER A 145 -21.35 -10.39 -22.07
C SER A 145 -20.33 -9.35 -21.60
N ILE A 146 -20.79 -8.12 -21.59
CA ILE A 146 -20.05 -6.90 -21.34
C ILE A 146 -19.67 -6.84 -19.86
N ALA A 147 -18.37 -7.05 -19.55
CA ALA A 147 -17.55 -6.35 -18.56
C ALA A 147 -16.34 -7.22 -18.17
N ALA A 148 -15.14 -6.89 -18.65
CA ALA A 148 -13.90 -7.41 -18.08
C ALA A 148 -13.16 -6.29 -17.32
N PRO A 149 -13.39 -6.12 -16.00
CA PRO A 149 -12.59 -5.20 -15.18
C PRO A 149 -11.83 -6.01 -14.12
N SER A 150 -10.76 -6.72 -14.50
CA SER A 150 -9.74 -7.15 -13.53
C SER A 150 -8.45 -7.64 -14.20
N ALA A 151 -8.08 -7.05 -15.34
CA ALA A 151 -6.77 -7.28 -15.90
C ALA A 151 -5.75 -6.45 -15.08
N TRP A 152 -4.66 -7.06 -14.63
CA TRP A 152 -3.58 -6.40 -13.88
C TRP A 152 -2.34 -6.30 -14.75
N LEU A 153 -1.65 -5.17 -14.66
CA LEU A 153 -0.44 -4.84 -15.41
C LEU A 153 0.75 -4.78 -14.47
N VAL A 154 1.93 -5.20 -14.95
CA VAL A 154 3.19 -5.10 -14.22
C VAL A 154 3.96 -3.89 -14.69
N LEU A 155 3.94 -2.82 -13.91
CA LEU A 155 4.63 -1.57 -14.19
C LEU A 155 6.12 -1.72 -13.90
N LEU A 156 6.96 -1.35 -14.87
CA LEU A 156 8.40 -1.26 -14.72
C LEU A 156 8.87 0.18 -14.50
N ALA A 157 8.17 1.15 -15.08
CA ALA A 157 8.47 2.57 -14.94
C ALA A 157 7.22 3.42 -15.18
N THR A 158 7.12 4.55 -14.47
CA THR A 158 6.09 5.57 -14.71
C THR A 158 6.78 6.88 -15.09
N LEU A 159 6.34 7.48 -16.18
CA LEU A 159 6.98 8.64 -16.80
C LEU A 159 5.97 9.77 -17.00
N PRO A 160 6.41 11.04 -16.94
CA PRO A 160 5.55 12.17 -17.22
C PRO A 160 5.02 12.11 -18.65
N GLY A 161 3.75 12.44 -18.86
CA GLY A 161 3.04 12.34 -20.15
C GLY A 161 3.49 13.30 -21.25
N VAL A 162 4.60 14.01 -21.05
CA VAL A 162 5.06 15.11 -21.89
C VAL A 162 6.01 14.62 -22.98
N ASP A 163 6.68 13.48 -22.78
CA ASP A 163 7.72 12.99 -23.69
C ASP A 163 7.55 11.48 -23.99
N LEU A 164 6.97 11.18 -25.16
CA LEU A 164 6.79 9.81 -25.65
C LEU A 164 8.12 9.18 -26.05
N LYS A 165 9.07 9.95 -26.61
CA LYS A 165 10.38 9.42 -27.03
C LYS A 165 11.19 8.92 -25.85
N LEU A 166 11.08 9.59 -24.71
CA LEU A 166 11.68 9.14 -23.45
C LEU A 166 11.06 7.81 -22.99
N ALA A 167 9.74 7.65 -23.09
CA ALA A 167 9.06 6.40 -22.74
C ALA A 167 9.44 5.24 -23.67
N GLU A 168 9.59 5.49 -24.96
CA GLU A 168 10.09 4.52 -25.95
C GLU A 168 11.54 4.10 -25.65
N GLY A 169 12.40 5.06 -25.29
CA GLY A 169 13.78 4.80 -24.87
C GLY A 169 13.86 3.90 -23.63
N VAL A 170 13.08 4.20 -22.59
CA VAL A 170 13.02 3.40 -21.37
C VAL A 170 12.41 2.02 -21.64
N ALA A 171 11.37 1.91 -22.49
CA ALA A 171 10.80 0.62 -22.87
C ALA A 171 11.81 -0.27 -23.62
N ASN A 172 12.60 0.32 -24.52
CA ASN A 172 13.68 -0.38 -25.23
C ASN A 172 14.83 -0.81 -24.29
N GLU A 173 15.20 0.03 -23.31
CA GLU A 173 16.19 -0.31 -22.29
C GLU A 173 15.70 -1.48 -21.42
N LYS A 174 14.45 -1.45 -20.97
CA LYS A 174 13.84 -2.53 -20.18
C LYS A 174 13.68 -3.81 -20.99
N LEU A 175 13.35 -3.72 -22.28
CA LEU A 175 13.33 -4.86 -23.18
C LEU A 175 14.73 -5.48 -23.35
N ARG A 176 15.79 -4.65 -23.47
CA ARG A 176 17.18 -5.12 -23.55
C ARG A 176 17.61 -5.82 -22.26
N ALA A 177 17.41 -5.18 -21.10
CA ALA A 177 17.71 -5.77 -19.80
C ALA A 177 16.98 -7.10 -19.58
N ALA A 178 15.76 -7.22 -20.08
CA ALA A 178 15.03 -8.47 -20.02
C ALA A 178 15.53 -9.58 -20.95
N LYS A 179 16.01 -9.22 -22.15
CA LYS A 179 16.67 -10.16 -23.06
C LYS A 179 17.99 -10.66 -22.49
N ASP A 180 18.76 -9.78 -21.86
CA ASP A 180 20.04 -10.12 -21.23
C ASP A 180 19.86 -11.10 -20.06
N LEU A 181 18.68 -11.12 -19.44
CA LEU A 181 18.29 -12.05 -18.39
C LEU A 181 17.70 -13.38 -18.90
N GLY A 182 17.78 -13.64 -20.22
CA GLY A 182 17.32 -14.88 -20.85
C GLY A 182 15.79 -15.03 -20.91
N THR A 183 15.07 -13.96 -20.61
CA THR A 183 13.61 -13.89 -20.77
C THR A 183 13.27 -13.25 -22.10
N ALA A 184 12.21 -13.71 -22.77
CA ALA A 184 11.65 -13.06 -23.95
C ALA A 184 10.35 -12.30 -23.60
N PRO A 185 10.36 -11.32 -22.67
CA PRO A 185 9.12 -10.68 -22.31
C PRO A 185 8.74 -9.62 -23.33
N VAL A 186 7.44 -9.40 -23.40
CA VAL A 186 6.83 -8.28 -24.11
C VAL A 186 6.92 -7.05 -23.21
N VAL A 187 7.37 -5.90 -23.72
CA VAL A 187 7.37 -4.63 -23.00
C VAL A 187 6.49 -3.64 -23.76
N SER A 188 5.46 -3.11 -23.11
CA SER A 188 4.44 -2.24 -23.75
C SER A 188 4.36 -0.89 -23.06
N ILE A 189 3.96 0.14 -23.80
CA ILE A 189 3.71 1.49 -23.26
C ILE A 189 2.21 1.71 -23.19
N TYR A 190 1.73 2.07 -22.01
CA TYR A 190 0.36 2.47 -21.74
C TYR A 190 0.29 3.95 -21.38
N LYS A 191 -0.81 4.62 -21.73
CA LYS A 191 -1.12 6.00 -21.32
C LYS A 191 -2.28 6.00 -20.33
N THR A 192 -2.05 6.60 -19.17
CA THR A 192 -3.06 6.72 -18.11
C THR A 192 -4.11 7.78 -18.46
N ARG A 193 -5.40 7.49 -18.22
CA ARG A 193 -6.51 8.41 -18.53
C ARG A 193 -6.54 9.68 -17.66
N LEU A 194 -6.27 9.52 -16.36
CA LEU A 194 -6.45 10.60 -15.38
C LEU A 194 -5.33 11.63 -15.36
N LYS A 195 -4.09 11.23 -15.69
CA LYS A 195 -2.91 12.10 -15.60
C LYS A 195 -2.09 12.16 -16.88
N GLY A 196 -2.51 11.47 -17.95
CA GLY A 196 -1.84 11.43 -19.24
C GLY A 196 -0.42 10.84 -19.23
N ARG A 197 -0.01 10.22 -18.12
CA ARG A 197 1.34 9.66 -17.91
C ARG A 197 1.57 8.42 -18.76
N TYR A 198 2.82 8.24 -19.20
CA TYR A 198 3.26 7.03 -19.88
C TYR A 198 3.75 6.01 -18.86
N VAL A 199 3.36 4.75 -19.04
CA VAL A 199 3.67 3.64 -18.15
C VAL A 199 4.27 2.53 -18.98
N VAL A 200 5.46 2.09 -18.60
CA VAL A 200 6.13 0.95 -19.23
C VAL A 200 5.72 -0.31 -18.47
N VAL A 201 5.10 -1.25 -19.18
CA VAL A 201 4.51 -2.47 -18.63
C VAL A 201 5.27 -3.70 -19.14
N LEU A 202 5.47 -4.68 -18.27
CA LEU A 202 6.01 -6.00 -18.56
C LEU A 202 4.88 -7.00 -18.81
N GLY A 203 4.93 -7.68 -19.95
CA GLY A 203 4.01 -8.76 -20.30
C GLY A 203 2.65 -8.27 -20.79
N GLN A 204 1.72 -9.23 -20.89
CA GLN A 204 0.32 -8.97 -21.21
C GLN A 204 -0.50 -8.81 -19.92
N PRO A 205 -1.70 -8.19 -20.00
CA PRO A 205 -2.60 -8.08 -18.86
C PRO A 205 -2.91 -9.47 -18.28
N ALA A 206 -2.72 -9.64 -16.97
CA ALA A 206 -2.80 -10.94 -16.30
C ALA A 206 -3.72 -10.89 -15.08
N ALA A 207 -4.02 -12.05 -14.50
CA ALA A 207 -4.72 -12.11 -13.22
C ALA A 207 -3.87 -11.47 -12.09
N ARG A 208 -4.53 -10.90 -11.08
CA ARG A 208 -3.89 -10.21 -9.94
C ARG A 208 -2.72 -10.98 -9.32
N SER A 209 -2.91 -12.27 -9.05
CA SER A 209 -1.88 -13.12 -8.42
C SER A 209 -0.65 -13.29 -9.32
N ALA A 210 -0.87 -13.50 -10.62
CA ALA A 210 0.20 -13.63 -11.61
C ALA A 210 0.96 -12.31 -11.81
N ALA A 211 0.26 -11.18 -11.86
CA ALA A 211 0.89 -9.85 -11.97
C ALA A 211 1.74 -9.52 -10.74
N LEU A 212 1.27 -9.83 -9.53
CA LEU A 212 2.05 -9.64 -8.30
C LEU A 212 3.31 -10.52 -8.26
N ALA A 213 3.18 -11.78 -8.68
CA ALA A 213 4.31 -12.71 -8.76
C ALA A 213 5.36 -12.22 -9.79
N ALA A 214 4.91 -11.80 -10.97
CA ALA A 214 5.76 -11.27 -12.03
C ALA A 214 6.45 -9.94 -11.62
N ALA A 215 5.76 -9.05 -10.88
CA ALA A 215 6.37 -7.85 -10.33
C ALA A 215 7.46 -8.18 -9.29
N ALA A 216 7.21 -9.15 -8.41
CA ALA A 216 8.19 -9.60 -7.42
C ALA A 216 9.41 -10.25 -8.11
N GLU A 217 9.18 -11.03 -9.16
CA GLU A 217 10.24 -11.62 -9.96
C GLU A 217 11.06 -10.56 -10.72
N ALA A 218 10.40 -9.55 -11.28
CA ALA A 218 11.07 -8.42 -11.92
C ALA A 218 12.01 -7.66 -10.95
N ARG A 219 11.60 -7.48 -9.69
CA ARG A 219 12.49 -6.92 -8.65
C ARG A 219 13.65 -7.84 -8.33
N ARG A 220 13.39 -9.14 -8.11
CA ARG A 220 14.44 -10.13 -7.78
C ARG A 220 15.51 -10.23 -8.87
N ARG A 221 15.11 -10.07 -10.14
CA ARG A 221 16.01 -10.12 -11.29
C ARG A 221 16.61 -8.75 -11.64
N ASN A 222 16.44 -7.72 -10.80
CA ASN A 222 16.91 -6.35 -11.02
C ASN A 222 16.45 -5.70 -12.35
N LEU A 223 15.29 -6.10 -12.89
CA LEU A 223 14.70 -5.50 -14.09
C LEU A 223 14.22 -4.07 -13.82
N SER A 224 13.55 -3.89 -12.69
CA SER A 224 13.21 -2.58 -12.14
C SER A 224 13.08 -2.68 -10.62
N ALA A 225 13.75 -1.78 -9.90
CA ALA A 225 13.69 -1.71 -8.44
C ALA A 225 12.27 -1.42 -7.95
N ASP A 226 11.53 -0.61 -8.73
CA ASP A 226 10.19 -0.13 -8.39
C ASP A 226 9.09 -0.89 -9.14
N ALA A 227 9.35 -2.13 -9.60
CA ALA A 227 8.35 -2.89 -10.35
C ALA A 227 7.09 -3.12 -9.51
N PHE A 228 5.91 -2.75 -9.99
CA PHE A 228 4.66 -2.82 -9.22
C PHE A 228 3.54 -3.41 -10.06
N ALA A 229 2.53 -4.04 -9.43
CA ALA A 229 1.37 -4.57 -10.13
C ALA A 229 0.13 -3.72 -9.82
N GLU A 230 -0.55 -3.23 -10.85
CA GLU A 230 -1.71 -2.33 -10.72
C GLU A 230 -2.87 -2.83 -11.58
N PRO A 231 -4.13 -2.64 -11.17
CA PRO A 231 -5.27 -2.88 -12.05
C PRO A 231 -5.19 -1.99 -13.31
N ASP A 232 -5.57 -2.55 -14.44
CA ASP A 232 -5.78 -1.81 -15.68
C ASP A 232 -7.06 -0.98 -15.55
N ASP A 233 -6.92 0.30 -15.25
CA ASP A 233 -8.04 1.28 -15.17
C ASP A 233 -8.51 1.74 -16.58
N GLY A 234 -8.38 0.88 -17.59
CA GLY A 234 -8.69 1.17 -18.99
C GLY A 234 -7.63 2.05 -19.65
N TRP A 235 -6.35 1.79 -19.37
CA TRP A 235 -5.26 2.55 -19.95
C TRP A 235 -5.14 2.29 -21.45
N GLU A 236 -4.75 3.31 -22.20
CA GLU A 236 -4.62 3.19 -23.67
C GLU A 236 -3.25 2.61 -24.02
N LEU A 237 -3.23 1.47 -24.70
CA LEU A 237 -2.00 0.91 -25.25
C LEU A 237 -1.51 1.79 -26.39
N ILE A 238 -0.32 2.40 -26.21
CA ILE A 238 0.32 3.24 -27.21
C ILE A 238 1.14 2.40 -28.19
N GLY A 239 1.78 1.34 -27.69
CA GLY A 239 2.53 0.41 -28.53
C GLY A 239 3.36 -0.58 -27.72
N THR A 240 4.04 -1.47 -28.44
CA THR A 240 4.86 -2.54 -27.87
C THR A 240 6.27 -2.46 -28.44
N ALA A 241 7.27 -2.54 -27.56
CA ALA A 241 8.67 -2.53 -27.94
C ALA A 241 9.02 -3.80 -28.74
N PRO A 242 9.99 -3.74 -29.68
CA PRO A 242 10.94 -2.65 -29.88
C PRO A 242 10.38 -1.45 -30.66
N PHE A 243 10.63 -0.25 -30.15
CA PHE A 243 10.31 1.01 -30.83
C PHE A 243 11.49 1.47 -31.70
N PRO A 244 11.25 2.13 -32.85
CA PRO A 244 12.33 2.66 -33.68
C PRO A 244 13.15 3.66 -32.87
N THR A 245 14.45 3.38 -32.72
CA THR A 245 15.38 4.36 -32.19
C THR A 245 15.88 5.19 -33.36
N ASP A 246 15.75 6.52 -33.27
CA ASP A 246 16.47 7.42 -34.16
C ASP A 246 17.96 7.10 -33.99
N ILE A 247 18.53 6.34 -34.92
CA ILE A 247 19.97 6.16 -35.00
C ILE A 247 20.49 7.54 -35.37
N ARG A 248 20.87 8.34 -34.37
CA ARG A 248 21.86 9.39 -34.61
C ARG A 248 23.12 8.65 -35.01
N SER A 249 23.26 8.43 -36.32
CA SER A 249 24.54 8.12 -36.93
C SER A 249 25.53 9.14 -36.39
N ALA A 250 26.46 8.69 -35.56
CA ALA A 250 27.69 9.42 -35.35
C ALA A 250 28.46 9.34 -36.68
N SER A 251 28.07 10.19 -37.62
CA SER A 251 28.77 10.38 -38.89
C SER A 251 28.89 11.88 -39.14
N SER A 252 30.13 12.35 -38.98
CA SER A 252 30.75 13.54 -39.59
C SER A 252 30.00 14.87 -39.45
N HIS A 253 30.47 15.72 -38.53
CA HIS A 253 31.15 16.98 -38.90
C HIS A 253 31.90 17.57 -37.70
#